data_AF-A0A450SYK4-F1
#
_entry.id   AF-A0A450SYK4-F1
#
_cell.length_a   1.000
_cell.length_b   1.000
_cell.length_c   1.000
_cell.angle_alpha   90.00
_cell.angle_beta   90.00
_cell.angle_gamma   90.00
#
_symmetry.space_group_name_H-M   'P 1'
#
loop_
_entity.id
_entity.type
_entity.pdbx_description
1 polymer ?
#
loop_
_entity_poly.entity_id
_entity_poly.type
_entity_poly.pdbx_seq_one_letter_code
_entity_poly.pdbx_strand_id
1 'polypeptide(L)'
;MAAGLAIGGWCPPGRVCEGGAIPPEFPLTETHRERSERAPDVPRSLRTEWNARDSDGTCIILASPRKRTKNHPACAGTRWTAVCAVRLEKPLMTIGADDRDAAARIADWVERLNILTLNVAGPSEKTSPGIGGKTLDIVTDVISIVRIEKKAPEKNRRAYKDPPPFPVPTPAANEPLFPQSFQYARVTE
;
A
#
# COMPACT_ATOMS: atom_id res chain seq x y z
N MET A 1 7.94 -14.93 12.39
CA MET A 1 8.72 -13.77 11.87
C MET A 1 9.84 -14.30 10.98
N ALA A 2 9.83 -14.02 9.67
CA ALA A 2 10.84 -14.55 8.74
C ALA A 2 12.11 -13.69 8.62
N ALA A 3 12.03 -12.39 8.94
CA ALA A 3 13.17 -11.49 8.78
C ALA A 3 13.63 -10.82 10.09
N GLY A 4 12.96 -10.97 11.23
CA GLY A 4 13.30 -10.22 12.45
C GLY A 4 12.95 -8.72 12.37
N LEU A 5 11.98 -8.37 11.53
CA LEU A 5 11.32 -7.06 11.56
C LEU A 5 10.03 -7.17 12.36
N ALA A 6 9.71 -6.11 13.09
CA ALA A 6 8.39 -5.94 13.67
C ALA A 6 7.36 -5.93 12.54
N ILE A 7 6.39 -6.83 12.62
CA ILE A 7 5.22 -6.86 11.74
C ILE A 7 4.00 -6.56 12.60
N GLY A 8 2.94 -6.05 11.97
CA GLY A 8 1.69 -5.77 12.64
C GLY A 8 0.67 -5.14 11.72
N GLY A 9 -0.31 -4.49 12.32
CA GLY A 9 -1.34 -3.74 11.61
C GLY A 9 -2.74 -4.10 12.07
N TRP A 10 -3.71 -3.56 11.35
CA TRP A 10 -5.12 -3.68 11.65
C TRP A 10 -5.78 -4.77 10.81
N CYS A 11 -6.65 -5.55 11.45
CA CYS A 11 -7.53 -6.52 10.82
C CYS A 11 -9.00 -6.25 11.14
N PRO A 12 -9.95 -6.84 10.39
CA PRO A 12 -11.37 -6.71 10.70
C PRO A 12 -11.74 -7.42 12.00
N PRO A 13 -12.90 -7.09 12.60
CA PRO A 13 -13.46 -7.85 13.72
C PRO A 13 -13.53 -9.36 13.41
N GLY A 14 -13.23 -10.19 14.40
CA GLY A 14 -13.16 -11.64 14.27
C GLY A 14 -11.98 -12.13 13.42
N ARG A 15 -11.01 -11.26 13.13
CA ARG A 15 -9.81 -11.54 12.32
C ARG A 15 -10.14 -12.17 10.96
N VAL A 16 -11.22 -11.76 10.30
CA VAL A 16 -11.69 -12.39 9.06
C VAL A 16 -10.88 -11.97 7.83
N CYS A 17 -10.46 -12.93 7.01
CA CYS A 17 -9.91 -12.74 5.67
C CYS A 17 -10.71 -13.53 4.61
N GLU A 18 -10.27 -13.51 3.35
CA GLU A 18 -10.96 -14.25 2.27
C GLU A 18 -10.80 -15.77 2.39
N GLY A 19 -9.73 -16.24 3.05
CA GLY A 19 -9.44 -17.66 3.28
C GLY A 19 -9.91 -18.21 4.63
N GLY A 20 -10.69 -17.43 5.40
CA GLY A 20 -11.14 -17.80 6.74
C GLY A 20 -10.60 -16.85 7.82
N ALA A 21 -10.23 -17.38 8.98
CA ALA A 21 -9.66 -16.58 10.06
C ALA A 21 -8.15 -16.34 9.84
N ILE A 22 -7.69 -15.13 10.14
CA ILE A 22 -6.27 -14.79 10.13
C ILE A 22 -5.61 -15.47 11.33
N PRO A 23 -4.58 -16.31 11.11
CA PRO A 23 -3.94 -17.06 12.18
C PRO A 23 -3.42 -16.16 13.33
N PRO A 24 -3.43 -16.66 14.59
CA PRO A 24 -3.04 -15.87 15.76
C PRO A 24 -1.55 -15.49 15.79
N GLU A 25 -0.68 -16.19 15.06
CA GLU A 25 0.74 -15.88 14.94
C GLU A 25 1.03 -14.55 14.21
N PHE A 26 0.03 -13.97 13.53
CA PHE A 26 0.11 -12.62 12.99
C PHE A 26 -0.28 -11.59 14.07
N PRO A 27 0.64 -10.71 14.51
CA PRO A 27 0.38 -9.73 15.57
C PRO A 27 -0.48 -8.55 15.07
N LEU A 28 -1.75 -8.83 14.79
CA LEU A 28 -2.72 -7.87 14.28
C LEU A 28 -3.71 -7.45 15.37
N THR A 29 -4.10 -6.17 15.34
CA THR A 29 -5.13 -5.60 16.21
C THR A 29 -6.44 -5.48 15.45
N GLU A 30 -7.55 -5.88 16.07
CA GLU A 30 -8.87 -5.76 15.45
C GLU A 30 -9.36 -4.31 15.46
N THR A 31 -9.96 -3.88 14.35
CA THR A 31 -10.73 -2.63 14.33
C THR A 31 -12.06 -2.82 15.05
N HIS A 32 -12.65 -1.75 15.59
CA HIS A 32 -13.92 -1.84 16.34
C HIS A 32 -15.13 -2.19 15.45
N ARG A 33 -15.02 -1.98 14.14
CA ARG A 33 -16.04 -2.33 13.15
C ARG A 33 -15.37 -2.73 11.83
N GLU A 34 -16.15 -3.33 10.94
CA GLU A 34 -15.63 -3.83 9.66
C GLU A 34 -15.45 -2.68 8.63
N ARG A 35 -16.48 -1.84 8.49
CA ARG A 35 -16.57 -0.79 7.47
C ARG A 35 -16.16 0.58 8.00
N SER A 36 -15.45 1.35 7.18
CA SER A 36 -15.30 2.78 7.35
C SER A 36 -16.59 3.49 6.98
N GLU A 37 -16.96 4.52 7.73
CA GLU A 37 -18.06 5.44 7.39
C GLU A 37 -17.83 6.12 6.03
N ARG A 38 -16.55 6.26 5.64
CA ARG A 38 -16.15 6.90 4.38
C ARG A 38 -16.15 5.93 3.20
N ALA A 39 -16.34 4.63 3.44
CA ALA A 39 -16.43 3.58 2.41
C ALA A 39 -17.30 2.40 2.91
N PRO A 40 -18.60 2.62 3.12
CA PRO A 40 -19.52 1.60 3.66
C PRO A 40 -19.71 0.41 2.71
N ASP A 41 -19.53 0.62 1.42
CA ASP A 41 -19.70 -0.42 0.39
C ASP A 41 -18.45 -1.24 0.13
N VAL A 42 -17.31 -0.86 0.72
CA VAL A 42 -16.02 -1.54 0.51
C VAL A 42 -15.75 -2.50 1.67
N PRO A 43 -15.64 -3.83 1.43
CA PRO A 43 -15.30 -4.76 2.48
C PRO A 43 -13.98 -4.47 3.16
N ARG A 44 -13.97 -4.61 4.49
CA ARG A 44 -12.82 -4.43 5.38
C ARG A 44 -12.21 -3.04 5.24
N SER A 45 -13.05 -2.04 4.96
CA SER A 45 -12.56 -0.70 4.64
C SER A 45 -11.97 0.03 5.84
N LEU A 46 -12.41 -0.27 7.07
CA LEU A 46 -11.86 0.42 8.25
C LEU A 46 -10.42 -0.01 8.53
N ARG A 47 -10.12 -1.31 8.53
CA ARG A 47 -8.74 -1.78 8.72
C ARG A 47 -7.81 -1.24 7.64
N THR A 48 -8.31 -1.14 6.40
CA THR A 48 -7.53 -0.58 5.28
C THR A 48 -7.22 0.90 5.50
N GLU A 49 -8.19 1.67 6.00
CA GLU A 49 -8.00 3.07 6.36
C GLU A 49 -7.00 3.23 7.52
N TRP A 50 -7.11 2.41 8.57
CA TRP A 50 -6.21 2.49 9.72
C TRP A 50 -4.80 2.01 9.40
N ASN A 51 -4.63 1.01 8.53
CA ASN A 51 -3.31 0.62 8.02
C ASN A 51 -2.65 1.74 7.22
N ALA A 52 -3.41 2.51 6.43
CA ALA A 52 -2.87 3.69 5.76
C ALA A 52 -2.53 4.81 6.77
N ARG A 53 -3.41 5.06 7.75
CA ARG A 53 -3.25 6.09 8.80
C ARG A 53 -2.01 5.87 9.66
N ASP A 54 -1.81 4.64 10.13
CA ASP A 54 -0.79 4.30 11.13
C ASP A 54 0.52 3.83 10.49
N SER A 55 0.70 4.12 9.19
CA SER A 55 1.95 3.90 8.45
C SER A 55 2.57 5.24 8.04
N ASP A 56 3.88 5.23 7.79
CA ASP A 56 4.59 6.39 7.25
C ASP A 56 4.45 6.47 5.73
N GLY A 57 4.21 5.34 5.06
CA GLY A 57 3.93 5.28 3.64
C GLY A 57 3.22 3.99 3.25
N THR A 58 2.55 4.02 2.11
CA THR A 58 1.84 2.87 1.54
C THR A 58 2.44 2.48 0.19
N CYS A 59 2.83 1.21 0.04
CA CYS A 59 3.20 0.61 -1.24
C CYS A 59 2.09 -0.33 -1.73
N ILE A 60 1.56 -0.07 -2.92
CA ILE A 60 0.57 -0.91 -3.59
C ILE A 60 1.26 -1.74 -4.68
N ILE A 61 1.32 -3.05 -4.50
CA ILE A 61 1.90 -4.01 -5.46
C ILE A 61 0.77 -4.61 -6.31
N LEU A 62 0.88 -4.49 -7.63
CA LEU A 62 -0.16 -4.89 -8.60
C LEU A 62 0.36 -5.94 -9.57
N ALA A 63 -0.41 -7.00 -9.86
CA ALA A 63 -0.02 -8.02 -10.83
C ALA A 63 0.25 -7.46 -12.25
N SER A 64 -0.42 -6.37 -12.64
CA SER A 64 -0.05 -5.60 -13.83
C SER A 64 -0.55 -4.16 -13.69
N PRO A 65 0.32 -3.14 -13.77
CA PRO A 65 -0.12 -1.74 -13.75
C PRO A 65 -1.07 -1.38 -14.90
N ARG A 66 -1.04 -2.17 -15.99
CA ARG A 66 -1.85 -1.96 -17.21
C ARG A 66 -3.23 -2.61 -17.15
N LYS A 67 -3.43 -3.66 -16.34
CA LYS A 67 -4.76 -4.24 -16.09
C LYS A 67 -5.46 -3.47 -14.96
N ARG A 68 -5.61 -2.16 -15.14
CA ARG A 68 -6.59 -1.38 -14.38
C ARG A 68 -7.97 -1.82 -14.88
N THR A 69 -8.51 -2.90 -14.32
CA THR A 69 -9.94 -3.21 -14.46
C THR A 69 -10.69 -2.13 -13.67
N LYS A 70 -10.88 -0.97 -14.31
CA LYS A 70 -11.35 0.29 -13.70
C LYS A 70 -12.63 0.13 -12.87
N ASN A 71 -13.38 -0.96 -13.06
CA ASN A 71 -14.65 -1.24 -12.41
C ASN A 71 -14.77 -2.66 -11.80
N HIS A 72 -13.69 -3.41 -11.57
CA HIS A 72 -13.84 -4.74 -10.96
C HIS A 72 -14.03 -4.61 -9.43
N PRO A 73 -15.10 -5.17 -8.83
CA PRO A 73 -15.36 -5.10 -7.39
C PRO A 73 -14.21 -5.61 -6.52
N ALA A 74 -13.48 -6.62 -7.04
CA ALA A 74 -12.20 -7.10 -6.48
C ALA A 74 -11.16 -6.01 -6.18
N CYS A 75 -11.14 -4.94 -6.96
CA CYS A 75 -10.16 -3.87 -6.85
C CYS A 75 -10.64 -2.75 -5.91
N ALA A 76 -11.85 -2.84 -5.34
CA ALA A 76 -12.40 -1.81 -4.47
C ALA A 76 -11.53 -1.58 -3.23
N GLY A 77 -11.01 -2.65 -2.62
CA GLY A 77 -10.08 -2.56 -1.49
C GLY A 77 -8.77 -1.85 -1.88
N THR A 78 -8.13 -2.26 -2.97
CA THR A 78 -6.89 -1.65 -3.46
C THR A 78 -7.07 -0.17 -3.82
N ARG A 79 -8.20 0.17 -4.47
CA ARG A 79 -8.55 1.56 -4.77
C ARG A 79 -8.79 2.36 -3.49
N TRP A 80 -9.47 1.78 -2.51
CA TRP A 80 -9.70 2.41 -1.22
C TRP A 80 -8.40 2.69 -0.48
N THR A 81 -7.41 1.80 -0.55
CA THR A 81 -6.07 2.05 -0.01
C THR A 81 -5.43 3.29 -0.62
N ALA A 82 -5.46 3.43 -1.95
CA ALA A 82 -4.92 4.60 -2.63
C ALA A 82 -5.64 5.90 -2.23
N VAL A 83 -6.99 5.84 -2.14
CA VAL A 83 -7.81 6.97 -1.66
C VAL A 83 -7.43 7.36 -0.23
N CYS A 84 -7.24 6.38 0.67
CA CYS A 84 -6.83 6.66 2.04
C CYS A 84 -5.46 7.32 2.12
N ALA A 85 -4.46 6.80 1.40
CA ALA A 85 -3.12 7.37 1.41
C ALA A 85 -3.12 8.83 0.92
N VAL A 86 -3.81 9.12 -0.19
CA VAL A 86 -3.94 10.50 -0.71
C VAL A 86 -4.69 11.40 0.27
N ARG A 87 -5.82 10.96 0.83
CA ARG A 87 -6.61 11.77 1.77
C ARG A 87 -5.87 12.06 3.08
N LEU A 88 -5.02 11.13 3.52
CA LEU A 88 -4.22 11.26 4.74
C LEU A 88 -2.86 11.92 4.48
N GLU A 89 -2.62 12.41 3.27
CA GLU A 89 -1.37 13.05 2.85
C GLU A 89 -0.13 12.16 3.11
N LYS A 90 -0.31 10.85 2.97
CA LYS A 90 0.75 9.85 3.15
C LYS A 90 1.42 9.53 1.81
N PRO A 91 2.75 9.37 1.78
CA PRO A 91 3.46 8.82 0.63
C PRO A 91 2.82 7.55 0.08
N LEU A 92 2.58 7.53 -1.23
CA LEU A 92 1.98 6.42 -1.95
C LEU A 92 2.87 6.00 -3.12
N MET A 93 3.30 4.75 -3.13
CA MET A 93 3.96 4.12 -4.27
C MET A 93 3.04 3.05 -4.86
N THR A 94 2.93 3.00 -6.19
CA THR A 94 2.30 1.87 -6.89
C THR A 94 3.32 1.23 -7.81
N ILE A 95 3.45 -0.10 -7.74
CA ILE A 95 4.47 -0.83 -8.50
C ILE A 95 3.93 -2.15 -9.04
N GLY A 96 4.47 -2.58 -10.18
CA GLY A 96 4.12 -3.86 -10.78
C GLY A 96 4.83 -5.01 -10.07
N ALA A 97 4.12 -6.09 -9.79
CA ALA A 97 4.68 -7.33 -9.23
C ALA A 97 5.64 -8.03 -10.22
N ASP A 98 5.54 -7.71 -11.51
CA ASP A 98 6.44 -8.18 -12.58
C ASP A 98 7.54 -7.17 -12.93
N ASP A 99 7.63 -6.05 -12.20
CA ASP A 99 8.71 -5.09 -12.39
C ASP A 99 10.01 -5.67 -11.82
N ARG A 100 11.00 -5.86 -12.71
CA ARG A 100 12.31 -6.44 -12.35
C ARG A 100 13.07 -5.60 -11.32
N ASP A 101 12.80 -4.30 -11.29
CA ASP A 101 13.45 -3.36 -10.37
C ASP A 101 12.57 -3.04 -9.16
N ALA A 102 11.47 -3.79 -8.94
CA ALA A 102 10.48 -3.46 -7.91
C ALA A 102 11.10 -3.27 -6.53
N ALA A 103 11.90 -4.23 -6.09
CA ALA A 103 12.52 -4.20 -4.77
C ALA A 103 13.49 -3.02 -4.61
N ALA A 104 14.35 -2.77 -5.60
CA ALA A 104 15.29 -1.66 -5.59
C ALA A 104 14.57 -0.30 -5.52
N ARG A 105 13.49 -0.14 -6.28
CA ARG A 105 12.70 1.09 -6.30
C ARG A 105 11.93 1.32 -5.01
N ILE A 106 11.38 0.26 -4.41
CA ILE A 106 10.73 0.37 -3.09
C ILE A 106 11.76 0.71 -2.01
N ALA A 107 12.92 0.06 -2.00
CA ALA A 107 13.98 0.34 -1.03
C ALA A 107 14.46 1.80 -1.11
N ASP A 108 14.77 2.29 -2.31
CA ASP A 108 15.15 3.69 -2.54
C ASP A 108 14.06 4.66 -2.06
N TRP A 109 12.79 4.37 -2.33
CA TRP A 109 11.68 5.20 -1.88
C TRP A 109 11.50 5.19 -0.36
N VAL A 110 11.67 4.04 0.29
CA VAL A 110 11.64 3.90 1.76
C VAL A 110 12.77 4.71 2.39
N GLU A 111 13.98 4.64 1.86
CA GLU A 111 15.12 5.37 2.40
C GLU A 111 14.97 6.89 2.20
N ARG A 112 14.63 7.33 0.97
CA ARG A 112 14.49 8.76 0.64
C ARG A 112 13.45 9.47 1.48
N LEU A 113 12.34 8.80 1.75
CA LEU A 113 11.23 9.38 2.53
C LEU A 113 11.30 9.03 4.02
N ASN A 114 12.36 8.35 4.46
CA ASN A 114 12.54 7.89 5.83
C ASN A 114 11.32 7.15 6.38
N ILE A 115 10.76 6.23 5.59
CA ILE A 115 9.59 5.43 5.96
C ILE A 115 10.03 4.40 7.00
N LEU A 116 9.57 4.55 8.24
CA LEU A 116 9.89 3.61 9.32
C LEU A 116 8.86 2.47 9.38
N THR A 117 7.60 2.79 9.09
CA THR A 117 6.48 1.85 9.03
C THR A 117 5.87 1.84 7.64
N LEU A 118 6.07 0.74 6.90
CA LEU A 118 5.56 0.56 5.56
C LEU A 118 4.27 -0.28 5.56
N ASN A 119 3.17 0.28 5.06
CA ASN A 119 1.97 -0.47 4.72
C ASN A 119 2.12 -1.07 3.31
N VAL A 120 2.03 -2.39 3.19
CA VAL A 120 2.05 -3.09 1.89
C VAL A 120 0.63 -3.57 1.56
N ALA A 121 0.12 -3.14 0.41
CA ALA A 121 -1.22 -3.44 -0.05
C ALA A 121 -1.23 -3.97 -1.49
N GLY A 122 -2.33 -4.58 -1.90
CA GLY A 122 -2.48 -5.15 -3.23
C GLY A 122 -3.85 -5.77 -3.45
N PRO A 123 -4.11 -6.33 -4.64
CA PRO A 123 -5.27 -7.17 -4.89
C PRO A 123 -5.14 -8.49 -4.11
N SER A 124 -6.26 -9.18 -3.88
CA SER A 124 -6.23 -10.49 -3.22
C SER A 124 -5.84 -11.61 -4.19
N GLU A 125 -5.39 -12.74 -3.64
CA GLU A 125 -5.05 -13.95 -4.39
C GLU A 125 -6.20 -14.44 -5.29
N LYS A 126 -7.45 -14.32 -4.80
CA LYS A 126 -8.65 -14.65 -5.58
C LYS A 126 -8.77 -13.83 -6.87
N THR A 127 -8.25 -12.62 -6.86
CA THR A 127 -8.46 -11.61 -7.90
C THR A 127 -7.22 -11.39 -8.76
N SER A 128 -6.06 -11.81 -8.25
CA SER A 128 -4.78 -11.81 -8.93
C SER A 128 -3.98 -13.03 -8.45
N PRO A 129 -4.23 -14.22 -9.02
CA PRO A 129 -3.52 -15.43 -8.64
C PRO A 129 -1.99 -15.27 -8.78
N GLY A 130 -1.25 -15.76 -7.79
CA GLY A 130 0.19 -15.65 -7.66
C GLY A 130 0.69 -14.32 -7.06
N ILE A 131 -0.18 -13.37 -6.74
CA ILE A 131 0.23 -12.07 -6.20
C ILE A 131 0.86 -12.19 -4.81
N GLY A 132 0.38 -13.13 -3.99
CA GLY A 132 0.92 -13.37 -2.65
C GLY A 132 2.40 -13.77 -2.68
N GLY A 133 2.75 -14.73 -3.54
CA GLY A 133 4.14 -15.19 -3.71
C GLY A 133 5.05 -14.06 -4.22
N LYS A 134 4.65 -13.38 -5.29
CA LYS A 134 5.43 -12.25 -5.85
C LYS A 134 5.63 -11.11 -4.84
N THR A 135 4.60 -10.81 -4.05
CA THR A 135 4.69 -9.79 -2.99
C THR A 135 5.68 -10.20 -1.91
N LEU A 136 5.66 -11.47 -1.50
CA LEU A 136 6.60 -11.99 -0.51
C LEU A 136 8.04 -11.90 -1.00
N ASP A 137 8.30 -12.29 -2.26
CA ASP A 137 9.63 -12.21 -2.88
C ASP A 137 10.13 -10.76 -2.89
N ILE A 138 9.32 -9.83 -3.42
CA ILE A 138 9.67 -8.40 -3.49
C ILE A 138 9.95 -7.83 -2.09
N VAL A 139 9.08 -8.08 -1.11
CA VAL A 139 9.27 -7.55 0.26
C VAL A 139 10.52 -8.13 0.91
N THR A 140 10.82 -9.41 0.67
CA THR A 140 12.04 -10.05 1.19
C THR A 140 13.29 -9.40 0.61
N ASP A 141 13.29 -9.09 -0.68
CA ASP A 141 14.38 -8.40 -1.35
C ASP A 141 14.54 -6.95 -0.84
N VAL A 142 13.44 -6.21 -0.66
CA VAL A 142 13.46 -4.86 -0.07
C VAL A 142 14.13 -4.87 1.31
N ILE A 143 13.72 -5.81 2.18
CA ILE A 143 14.28 -5.93 3.53
C ILE A 143 15.79 -6.23 3.47
N SER A 144 16.21 -7.06 2.52
CA SER A 144 17.61 -7.39 2.31
C SER A 144 18.43 -6.19 1.86
N ILE A 145 17.91 -5.40 0.90
CA ILE A 145 18.57 -4.19 0.37
C ILE A 145 18.75 -3.15 1.49
N VAL A 146 17.67 -2.77 2.18
CA VAL A 146 17.71 -1.74 3.24
C VAL A 146 18.65 -2.14 4.39
N ARG A 147 18.75 -3.44 4.70
CA ARG A 147 19.70 -3.94 5.71
C ARG A 147 21.15 -3.83 5.26
N ILE A 148 21.44 -4.12 4.00
CA ILE A 148 22.78 -3.99 3.44
C ILE A 148 23.19 -2.51 3.45
N GLU A 149 22.31 -1.60 3.03
CA GLU A 149 22.57 -0.16 2.97
C GLU A 149 22.77 0.46 4.37
N LYS A 150 22.00 0.03 5.37
CA LYS A 150 22.22 0.45 6.77
C LYS A 150 23.55 -0.05 7.34
N LYS A 151 24.06 -1.21 6.90
CA LYS A 151 25.36 -1.76 7.31
C LYS A 151 26.55 -1.16 6.54
N ALA A 152 26.33 -0.57 5.37
CA ALA A 152 27.39 0.07 4.60
C ALA A 152 27.92 1.31 5.35
N PRO A 153 29.26 1.53 5.37
CA PRO A 153 29.83 2.74 5.95
C PRO A 153 29.27 3.97 5.21
N GLU A 154 29.01 5.06 5.93
CA GLU A 154 28.30 6.25 5.42
C GLU A 154 28.87 6.78 4.10
N LYS A 155 30.21 6.71 3.94
CA LYS A 155 30.95 7.07 2.72
C LYS A 155 30.67 6.20 1.48
N ASN A 156 30.08 5.03 1.64
CA ASN A 156 29.75 4.07 0.58
C ASN A 156 28.25 3.95 0.31
N ARG A 157 27.41 4.69 1.05
CA ARG A 157 25.99 4.79 0.71
C ARG A 157 25.90 5.50 -0.64
N ARG A 158 25.18 4.91 -1.60
CA ARG A 158 25.09 5.47 -2.95
C ARG A 158 24.46 6.87 -2.87
N ALA A 159 25.21 7.90 -3.28
CA ALA A 159 24.64 9.19 -3.59
C ALA A 159 23.87 9.08 -4.91
N TYR A 160 22.58 8.77 -4.82
CA TYR A 160 21.73 8.66 -6.00
C TYR A 160 21.30 10.04 -6.49
N LYS A 161 21.58 10.31 -7.77
CA LYS A 161 21.07 11.50 -8.47
C LYS A 161 19.54 11.45 -8.49
N ASP A 162 18.92 12.61 -8.29
CA ASP A 162 17.47 12.74 -8.32
C ASP A 162 16.91 12.23 -9.65
N PRO A 163 16.01 11.22 -9.64
CA PRO A 163 15.13 11.03 -10.77
C PRO A 163 14.20 12.26 -10.86
N PRO A 164 13.64 12.56 -12.06
CA PRO A 164 12.70 13.66 -12.20
C PRO A 164 11.58 13.53 -11.16
N PRO A 165 11.08 14.64 -10.59
CA PRO A 165 10.00 14.59 -9.63
C PRO A 165 8.89 13.72 -10.21
N PHE A 166 8.45 12.73 -9.42
CA PHE A 166 7.24 12.00 -9.77
C PHE A 166 6.18 13.04 -10.09
N PRO A 167 5.48 12.93 -11.23
CA PRO A 167 4.41 13.86 -11.51
C PRO A 167 3.41 13.71 -10.37
N VAL A 168 3.41 14.68 -9.45
CA VAL A 168 2.20 15.04 -8.74
C VAL A 168 1.20 15.21 -9.89
N PRO A 169 0.09 14.45 -9.91
CA PRO A 169 -0.92 14.68 -10.92
C PRO A 169 -1.32 16.15 -10.75
N THR A 170 -0.80 17.01 -11.61
CA THR A 170 -1.40 18.31 -11.85
C THR A 170 -2.80 17.98 -12.31
N PRO A 171 -3.85 18.49 -11.66
CA PRO A 171 -5.17 18.34 -12.21
C PRO A 171 -5.09 18.95 -13.60
N ALA A 172 -5.16 18.12 -14.65
CA ALA A 172 -5.42 18.65 -15.97
C ALA A 172 -6.68 19.49 -15.83
N ALA A 173 -6.60 20.74 -16.24
CA ALA A 173 -7.51 21.82 -15.87
C ALA A 173 -8.98 21.62 -16.30
N ASN A 174 -9.41 20.41 -16.70
CA ASN A 174 -10.82 20.03 -16.87
C ASN A 174 -11.08 18.51 -16.97
N GLU A 175 -10.21 17.64 -16.42
CA GLU A 175 -10.52 16.20 -16.32
C GLU A 175 -10.61 15.72 -14.87
N PRO A 176 -11.75 15.16 -14.44
CA PRO A 176 -11.86 14.62 -13.10
C PRO A 176 -10.98 13.37 -12.99
N LEU A 177 -10.01 13.39 -12.07
CA LEU A 177 -9.08 12.28 -11.79
C LEU A 177 -9.79 10.96 -11.37
N PHE A 178 -11.11 10.99 -11.19
CA PHE A 178 -11.99 9.85 -11.02
C PHE A 178 -13.38 10.15 -11.64
N PRO A 179 -14.11 9.16 -12.19
CA PRO A 179 -15.46 9.38 -12.69
C PRO A 179 -16.34 10.02 -11.61
N GLN A 180 -17.08 11.05 -12.02
CA GLN A 180 -18.03 11.82 -11.23
C GLN A 180 -19.18 10.93 -10.75
N SER A 181 -18.96 10.16 -9.69
CA SER A 181 -20.05 9.49 -8.97
C SER A 181 -19.82 9.37 -7.47
N PHE A 182 -19.08 10.32 -6.88
CA PHE A 182 -19.13 10.58 -5.44
C PHE A 182 -19.12 12.10 -5.24
N GLN A 183 -20.32 12.67 -5.20
CA GLN A 183 -20.53 14.04 -4.72
C GLN A 183 -20.09 14.11 -3.25
N TYR A 184 -18.98 14.79 -2.98
CA TYR A 184 -18.68 15.27 -1.64
C TYR A 184 -19.44 16.59 -1.45
N ALA A 185 -20.48 16.57 -0.62
CA ALA A 185 -21.02 17.80 -0.06
C ALA A 185 -19.95 18.40 0.87
N ARG A 186 -19.47 19.60 0.55
CA ARG A 186 -18.70 20.41 1.51
C ARG A 186 -19.69 20.87 2.58
N VAL A 187 -19.45 20.50 3.84
CA VAL A 187 -20.09 21.15 4.98
C VAL A 187 -19.07 22.10 5.60
N THR A 188 -19.20 23.36 5.21
CA THR A 188 -18.77 24.58 5.91
C THR A 188 -19.77 25.64 5.41
N GLU A 189 -20.60 26.32 6.18
CA GLU A 189 -20.67 26.61 7.63
C GLU A 189 -21.96 26.09 8.28
#